data_AF-A0A6B1FZ11-F1
#
_entry.id   AF-A0A6B1FZ11-F1
#
_cell.length_a   1.000
_cell.length_b   1.000
_cell.length_c   1.000
_cell.angle_alpha   90.00
_cell.angle_beta   90.00
_cell.angle_gamma   90.00
#
_symmetry.space_group_name_H-M   'P 1'
#
loop_
_entity.id
_entity.type
_entity.pdbx_description
1 polymer ?
#
loop_
_entity_poly.entity_id
_entity_poly.type
_entity_poly.pdbx_seq_one_letter_code
_entity_poly.pdbx_strand_id
1 'polypeptide(L)'
;MVQLYLPICAQRPGQKRGPQQEQCLGRSRVGFSSKIHLLVDALGFPLKFILTGGERHDMTQAEALLAPFDSDAVIAGKGYESDP
;
A
#
# COMPACT_ATOMS: atom_id res chain seq x y z
N MET A 1 3.84 -4.52 10.61
CA MET A 1 3.39 -3.89 9.36
C MET A 1 2.46 -4.84 8.63
N VAL A 2 1.26 -4.40 8.30
CA VAL A 2 0.21 -5.26 7.70
C VAL A 2 -0.08 -4.76 6.30
N GLN A 3 -0.05 -5.65 5.31
CA GLN A 3 -0.47 -5.35 3.96
C GLN A 3 -1.82 -5.99 3.68
N LEU A 4 -2.80 -5.16 3.34
CA LEU A 4 -4.10 -5.62 2.89
C LEU A 4 -4.21 -5.43 1.38
N TYR A 5 -4.49 -6.53 0.68
CA TYR A 5 -4.80 -6.52 -0.74
C TYR A 5 -6.31 -6.44 -0.92
N LEU A 6 -6.79 -5.33 -1.46
CA LEU A 6 -8.20 -5.19 -1.83
C LEU A 6 -8.31 -5.22 -3.36
N PRO A 7 -9.05 -6.16 -3.96
CA PRO A 7 -9.45 -6.03 -5.34
C PRO A 7 -10.47 -4.89 -5.41
N ILE A 8 -10.04 -3.71 -5.86
CA ILE A 8 -10.98 -2.60 -6.08
C ILE A 8 -11.82 -2.90 -7.32
N CYS A 9 -13.12 -2.65 -7.13
CA CYS A 9 -14.23 -2.91 -8.02
C CYS A 9 -14.02 -2.41 -9.47
N ALA A 10 -14.47 -3.23 -10.42
CA ALA A 10 -14.56 -2.91 -11.85
C ALA A 10 -15.22 -1.53 -12.08
N GLN A 11 -14.54 -0.62 -12.78
CA GLN A 11 -15.08 0.69 -13.11
C GLN A 11 -16.35 0.55 -13.96
N ARG A 12 -17.44 1.16 -13.49
CA ARG A 12 -18.72 1.19 -14.23
C ARG A 12 -18.53 1.97 -15.54
N PRO A 13 -19.14 1.54 -16.66
CA PRO A 13 -19.10 2.32 -17.90
C PRO A 13 -19.71 3.71 -17.67
N GLY A 14 -18.97 4.77 -18.03
CA GLY A 14 -19.46 6.16 -18.02
C GLY A 14 -18.86 7.11 -16.98
N GLN A 15 -17.98 6.69 -16.07
CA GLN A 15 -17.27 7.64 -15.19
C GLN A 15 -16.12 8.35 -15.91
N LYS A 16 -16.02 9.68 -15.69
CA LYS A 16 -14.92 10.51 -16.19
C LYS A 16 -13.59 10.01 -15.60
N ARG A 17 -12.59 9.82 -16.46
CA ARG A 17 -11.23 9.43 -16.07
C ARG A 17 -10.57 10.59 -15.31
N GLY A 18 -10.57 10.52 -13.98
CA GLY A 18 -9.59 11.29 -13.20
C GLY A 18 -8.18 10.77 -13.51
N PRO A 19 -7.13 11.58 -13.33
CA PRO A 19 -5.76 11.13 -13.51
C PRO A 19 -5.49 9.91 -12.61
N GLN A 20 -5.06 8.82 -13.24
CA GLN A 20 -4.88 7.49 -12.61
C GLN A 20 -3.94 7.51 -11.40
N GLN A 21 -2.97 8.43 -11.40
CA GLN A 21 -1.98 8.64 -10.35
C GLN A 21 -2.60 9.22 -9.06
N GLU A 22 -3.65 10.02 -9.14
CA GLU A 22 -4.30 10.62 -7.96
C GLU A 22 -5.19 9.60 -7.22
N GLN A 23 -5.54 8.48 -7.87
CA GLN A 23 -6.46 7.49 -7.32
C GLN A 23 -5.75 6.25 -6.76
N CYS A 24 -4.40 6.23 -6.77
CA CYS A 24 -3.61 5.06 -6.35
C CYS A 24 -4.06 3.75 -7.03
N LEU A 25 -4.57 3.84 -8.26
CA LEU A 25 -5.09 2.70 -9.01
C LEU A 25 -3.98 2.10 -9.87
N GLY A 26 -3.67 0.85 -9.57
CA GLY A 26 -2.69 0.08 -10.30
C GLY A 26 -3.30 -0.81 -11.38
N ARG A 27 -2.59 -1.05 -12.49
CA ARG A 27 -3.01 -1.95 -13.57
C ARG A 27 -2.57 -3.38 -13.31
N SER A 28 -3.54 -4.30 -13.24
CA SER A 28 -3.32 -5.74 -13.25
C SER A 28 -3.87 -6.38 -14.54
N ARG A 29 -3.57 -7.67 -14.75
CA ARG A 29 -4.06 -8.45 -15.91
C ARG A 29 -5.59 -8.53 -15.99
N VAL A 30 -6.30 -8.41 -14.86
CA VAL A 30 -7.75 -8.65 -14.74
C VAL A 30 -8.53 -7.35 -14.46
N GLY A 31 -7.84 -6.22 -14.30
CA GLY A 31 -8.47 -4.94 -13.97
C GLY A 31 -7.56 -4.04 -13.13
N PHE A 32 -8.15 -3.04 -12.47
CA PHE A 32 -7.39 -2.17 -11.57
C PHE A 32 -7.38 -2.72 -10.14
N SER A 33 -6.27 -2.58 -9.44
CA SER A 33 -6.13 -2.96 -8.03
C SER A 33 -5.29 -1.96 -7.26
N SER A 34 -5.43 -1.96 -5.94
CA SER A 34 -4.66 -1.10 -5.04
C SER A 34 -4.20 -1.91 -3.83
N LYS A 35 -3.09 -1.49 -3.23
CA LYS A 35 -2.53 -2.05 -2.01
C LYS A 35 -2.65 -1.06 -0.88
N ILE A 36 -2.97 -1.57 0.31
CA ILE A 36 -3.01 -0.79 1.54
C ILE A 36 -1.83 -1.24 2.41
N HIS A 37 -0.88 -0.34 2.63
CA HIS A 37 0.26 -0.56 3.51
C HIS A 37 -0.04 0.10 4.85
N LEU A 38 -0.10 -0.67 5.94
CA LEU A 38 -0.45 -0.19 7.28
C LEU A 38 0.74 -0.33 8.24
N LEU A 39 1.11 0.78 8.87
CA LEU A 39 1.87 0.78 10.10
C LEU A 39 0.89 0.71 11.28
N VAL A 40 1.12 -0.25 12.16
CA VAL A 40 0.29 -0.50 13.33
C VAL A 40 1.16 -0.50 14.58
N ASP A 41 0.62 -0.02 15.69
CA ASP A 41 1.21 -0.16 17.02
C ASP A 41 1.15 -1.62 17.52
N ALA A 42 1.84 -1.92 18.62
CA ALA A 42 1.85 -3.22 19.30
C ALA A 42 0.44 -3.71 19.68
N LEU A 43 -0.50 -2.79 19.92
CA LEU A 43 -1.90 -3.10 20.21
C LEU A 43 -2.77 -3.29 18.94
N GLY A 44 -2.20 -3.12 17.75
CA GLY A 44 -2.90 -3.26 16.47
C GLY A 44 -3.62 -2.00 16.00
N PHE A 45 -3.44 -0.86 16.67
CA PHE A 45 -4.00 0.41 16.20
C PHE A 45 -3.22 0.96 14.99
N PRO A 46 -3.89 1.32 13.89
CA PRO A 46 -3.23 1.86 12.71
C PRO A 46 -2.72 3.28 12.99
N LEU A 47 -1.40 3.47 12.85
CA LEU A 47 -0.72 4.76 13.03
C LEU A 47 -0.62 5.52 11.72
N LYS A 48 -0.34 4.81 10.63
CA LYS A 48 -0.17 5.40 9.29
C LYS A 48 -0.55 4.39 8.23
N PHE A 49 -1.13 4.89 7.14
CA PHE A 49 -1.40 4.08 5.96
C PHE A 49 -0.93 4.76 4.69
N ILE A 50 -0.51 3.96 3.72
CA ILE A 50 -0.18 4.42 2.36
C ILE A 50 -0.95 3.54 1.37
N LEU A 51 -1.55 4.19 0.38
CA LEU A 51 -2.22 3.51 -0.74
C LEU A 51 -1.31 3.55 -1.96
N THR A 52 -1.10 2.40 -2.58
CA THR A 52 -0.37 2.31 -3.85
C THR A 52 -1.15 1.52 -4.89
N GLY A 53 -0.78 1.65 -6.16
CA GLY A 53 -1.29 0.78 -7.21
C GLY A 53 -0.89 -0.67 -6.97
N GLY A 54 -1.75 -1.62 -7.36
CA GLY A 54 -1.52 -3.05 -7.17
C GLY A 54 -0.23 -3.59 -7.79
N GLU A 55 0.31 -2.97 -8.85
CA GLU A 55 1.61 -3.34 -9.44
C GLU A 55 2.82 -2.84 -8.65
N ARG A 56 2.66 -1.89 -7.72
CA ARG A 56 3.80 -1.34 -6.96
C ARG A 56 4.41 -2.39 -6.05
N HIS A 57 5.73 -2.39 -5.96
CA HIS A 57 6.46 -3.29 -5.08
C HIS A 57 6.46 -2.81 -3.63
N ASP A 58 6.24 -3.73 -2.70
CA ASP A 58 5.96 -3.42 -1.29
C ASP A 58 7.21 -2.87 -0.57
N MET A 59 8.39 -3.37 -0.92
CA MET A 59 9.71 -2.92 -0.43
C MET A 59 9.89 -1.40 -0.42
N THR A 60 9.35 -0.70 -1.42
CA THR A 60 9.47 0.77 -1.54
C THR A 60 8.66 1.55 -0.49
N GLN A 61 7.74 0.89 0.21
CA GLN A 61 6.80 1.55 1.12
C GLN A 61 7.19 1.42 2.59
N ALA A 62 8.15 0.54 2.93
CA ALA A 62 8.63 0.38 4.31
C ALA A 62 9.27 1.67 4.83
N GLU A 63 10.25 2.22 4.11
CA GLU A 63 10.95 3.45 4.50
C GLU A 63 9.97 4.63 4.62
N ALA A 64 9.05 4.78 3.67
CA ALA A 64 8.04 5.83 3.69
C ALA A 64 7.06 5.71 4.86
N LEU A 65 6.77 4.49 5.33
CA LEU A 65 5.92 4.26 6.49
C LEU A 65 6.65 4.54 7.81
N LEU A 66 7.94 4.21 7.89
CA LEU A 66 8.76 4.36 9.10
C LEU A 66 9.36 5.75 9.28
N ALA A 67 9.58 6.53 8.21
CA ALA A 67 10.21 7.84 8.28
C ALA A 67 9.71 8.82 9.38
N PRO A 68 8.41 8.86 9.75
CA PRO A 68 7.95 9.75 10.82
C PRO A 68 7.98 9.14 12.23
N PHE A 69 8.49 7.91 12.42
CA PHE A 69 8.48 7.21 13.70
C PHE A 69 9.86 6.65 14.04
N ASP A 70 10.37 7.00 15.23
CA ASP A 70 11.52 6.33 15.82
C ASP A 70 11.04 5.07 16.55
N SER A 71 11.41 3.89 16.04
CA SER A 71 11.01 2.60 16.61
C SER A 71 12.23 1.69 16.81
N ASP A 72 12.39 1.14 18.01
CA ASP A 72 13.51 0.24 18.36
C ASP A 72 13.42 -1.11 17.62
N ALA A 73 12.21 -1.54 17.26
CA ALA A 73 11.98 -2.78 16.54
C ALA A 73 10.76 -2.67 15.63
N VAL A 74 10.88 -3.16 14.40
CA VAL A 74 9.80 -3.21 13.42
C VAL A 74 9.57 -4.66 12.99
N ILE A 75 8.33 -5.12 13.11
CA ILE A 75 7.90 -6.40 12.55
C ILE A 75 7.32 -6.13 11.17
N ALA A 76 7.96 -6.64 10.12
CA ALA A 76 7.49 -6.51 8.74
C ALA A 76 7.42 -7.89 8.06
N GLY A 77 6.54 -8.00 7.06
CA GLY A 77 6.49 -9.20 6.21
C GLY A 77 7.69 -9.28 5.27
N LYS A 78 7.99 -10.49 4.78
CA LYS A 78 9.14 -10.77 3.90
C LYS A 78 9.27 -9.83 2.68
N GLY A 79 8.16 -9.35 2.12
CA GLY A 79 8.17 -8.45 0.97
C GLY A 79 8.73 -7.04 1.23
N TYR A 80 9.07 -6.72 2.48
CA TYR A 80 9.68 -5.45 2.89
C TYR A 80 11.17 -5.56 3.19
N GLU A 81 11.74 -6.76 3.11
CA GLU A 81 13.17 -6.97 3.24
C GLU A 81 13.88 -6.30 2.05
N SER A 82 14.74 -5.35 2.37
CA SER A 82 15.56 -4.64 1.39
C SER A 82 17.01 -4.87 1.76
N ASP A 83 17.79 -5.49 0.88
CA ASP A 83 19.25 -5.43 1.01
C ASP A 83 19.71 -4.01 0.62
N PRO A 84 20.53 -3.35 1.44
CA PRO A 84 21.13 -2.06 1.11
C PRO A 84 22.19 -2.14 0.00
#